data_AF-A0A7C1A042-F1
#
_entry.id   AF-A0A7C1A042-F1
#
_cell.length_a   1.000
_cell.length_b   1.000
_cell.length_c   1.000
_cell.angle_alpha   90.00
_cell.angle_beta   90.00
_cell.angle_gamma   90.00
#
_symmetry.space_group_name_H-M   'P 1'
#
loop_
_entity.id
_entity.type
_entity.pdbx_description
1 polymer ?
#
loop_
_entity_poly.entity_id
_entity_poly.type
_entity_poly.pdbx_seq_one_letter_code
_entity_poly.pdbx_strand_id
1 'polypeptide(L)' 'MVIKAVWIVVLPIIAFIIGVFFLGLQRKIIARIHRRYGPPIYQPVIDIIKLFNQKTIS' A
#
# COMPACT_ATOMS: atom_id res chain seq x y z
N MET A 1 -10.00 26.88 13.18
CA MET A 1 -9.51 25.66 13.86
C MET A 1 -10.03 24.39 13.19
N VAL A 2 -11.32 24.30 12.85
CA VAL A 2 -11.93 23.15 12.18
C VAL A 2 -11.23 22.74 10.88
N ILE A 3 -10.91 23.69 9.98
CA ILE A 3 -10.18 23.38 8.74
C ILE A 3 -8.83 22.69 9.02
N LYS A 4 -8.06 23.14 10.04
CA LYS A 4 -6.78 22.52 10.39
C LYS A 4 -6.97 21.10 10.92
N ALA A 5 -8.02 20.86 11.71
CA ALA A 5 -8.35 19.53 12.21
C ALA A 5 -8.74 18.56 11.07
N VAL A 6 -9.48 19.05 10.07
CA VAL A 6 -9.82 18.25 8.87
C VAL A 6 -8.54 17.85 8.12
N TRP A 7 -7.61 18.80 7.90
CA TRP A 7 -6.35 18.50 7.23
C TRP A 7 -5.49 17.46 7.96
N ILE A 8 -5.46 17.50 9.30
CA ILE A 8 -4.71 16.52 10.12
C ILE A 8 -5.22 15.10 9.90
N VAL A 9 -6.51 14.91 9.65
CA VAL A 9 -7.10 13.58 9.40
C VAL A 9 -6.96 13.16 7.94
N VAL A 10 -7.16 14.11 7.01
CA VAL A 10 -7.18 13.81 5.57
C VAL A 10 -5.79 13.51 5.02
N LEU A 11 -4.76 14.26 5.42
CA LEU A 11 -3.39 14.10 4.94
C LEU A 11 -2.81 12.69 5.16
N PRO A 12 -2.87 12.08 6.37
CA PRO A 12 -2.31 10.74 6.58
C PRO A 12 -3.05 9.67 5.78
N ILE A 13 -4.36 9.81 5.57
CA ILE A 13 -5.15 8.86 4.75
C ILE A 13 -4.69 8.91 3.30
N ILE A 14 -4.52 10.12 2.75
CA ILE A 14 -4.02 10.30 1.38
C ILE A 14 -2.59 9.78 1.26
N ALA A 15 -1.72 10.10 2.22
CA ALA A 15 -0.34 9.62 2.25
C ALA A 15 -0.28 8.08 2.29
N PHE A 16 -1.17 7.44 3.06
CA PHE A 16 -1.27 5.98 3.13
C PHE A 16 -1.68 5.37 1.79
N ILE A 17 -2.71 5.90 1.13
CA ILE A 17 -3.17 5.41 -0.18
C ILE A 17 -2.05 5.52 -1.23
N ILE A 18 -1.38 6.67 -1.27
CA ILE A 18 -0.26 6.93 -2.18
C ILE A 18 0.91 6.00 -1.87
N GLY A 19 1.23 5.78 -0.59
CA GLY A 19 2.28 4.86 -0.16
C GLY A 19 2.03 3.43 -0.62
N VAL A 20 0.82 2.91 -0.41
CA VAL A 20 0.41 1.57 -0.86
C VAL A 20 0.50 1.44 -2.39
N PHE A 21 0.10 2.47 -3.13
CA PHE A 21 0.23 2.51 -4.58
C PHE A 21 1.70 2.47 -5.05
N PHE A 22 2.58 3.25 -4.41
CA PHE A 22 4.01 3.24 -4.74
C PHE A 22 4.67 1.89 -4.45
N LEU A 23 4.27 1.18 -3.39
CA LEU A 23 4.75 -0.18 -3.12
C LEU A 23 4.39 -1.16 -4.24
N GLY A 24 3.18 -1.06 -4.78
CA GLY A 24 2.73 -1.85 -5.93
C GLY A 24 3.52 -1.51 -7.19
N LEU A 25 3.74 -0.22 -7.44
CA LEU A 25 4.52 0.27 -8.57
C LEU A 25 5.98 -0.18 -8.49
N GLN A 26 6.63 -0.05 -7.34
CA GLN A 26 7.99 -0.50 -7.09
C GLN A 26 8.14 -1.98 -7.40
N ARG A 27 7.21 -2.83 -6.92
CA ARG A 27 7.22 -4.27 -7.20
C ARG A 27 7.13 -4.58 -8.69
N LYS A 28 6.32 -3.81 -9.43
CA LYS A 28 6.22 -3.94 -10.89
C LYS A 28 7.52 -3.52 -11.57
N ILE A 29 8.12 -2.39 -11.19
CA ILE A 29 9.40 -1.91 -11.75
C ILE A 29 10.51 -2.93 -11.50
N ILE A 30 10.68 -3.39 -10.26
CA ILE A 30 11.68 -4.38 -9.88
C ILE A 30 11.48 -5.68 -10.69
N ALA A 31 10.24 -6.14 -10.84
CA ALA A 31 9.96 -7.33 -11.65
C ALA A 31 10.39 -7.17 -13.11
N ARG A 32 10.17 -5.97 -13.70
CA ARG A 32 10.63 -5.69 -15.07
C ARG A 32 12.15 -5.66 -15.19
N ILE A 33 12.85 -5.11 -14.19
CA ILE A 33 14.31 -5.12 -14.13
C ILE A 33 14.84 -6.57 -14.11
N HIS A 34 14.18 -7.46 -13.36
CA HIS A 34 14.52 -8.88 -13.29
C HIS A 34 13.97 -9.71 -14.47
N ARG A 35 13.50 -9.06 -15.55
CA ARG A 35 12.92 -9.70 -16.75
C ARG A 35 11.79 -10.71 -16.43
N ARG A 36 10.98 -10.44 -15.41
CA ARG A 36 9.79 -11.23 -15.05
C ARG A 36 8.52 -10.38 -15.15
N TYR A 37 7.39 -11.05 -15.34
CA TYR A 37 6.09 -10.41 -15.17
C TYR A 37 5.86 -10.17 -13.68
N GLY A 38 5.67 -8.90 -13.31
CA GLY A 38 5.45 -8.50 -11.93
C GLY A 38 4.03 -8.77 -11.44
N PRO A 39 3.82 -8.77 -10.12
CA PRO A 39 2.49 -8.90 -9.53
C PRO A 39 1.59 -7.71 -9.91
N PRO A 40 0.26 -7.85 -9.78
CA PRO A 40 -0.67 -6.77 -10.05
C PRO A 40 -0.44 -5.58 -9.10
N ILE A 41 -0.81 -4.37 -9.54
CA ILE A 41 -0.58 -3.13 -8.78
C ILE A 41 -1.33 -3.14 -7.43
N TYR A 42 -2.50 -3.78 -7.37
CA TYR A 42 -3.30 -3.93 -6.15
C TYR A 42 -2.83 -5.06 -5.22
N GLN A 43 -1.75 -5.79 -5.57
CA GLN A 43 -1.20 -6.86 -4.73
C GLN A 43 -0.90 -6.42 -3.28
N PRO A 44 -0.31 -5.24 -3.01
CA PRO A 44 -0.03 -4.81 -1.64
C PRO A 44 -1.30 -4.68 -0.77
N VAL A 45 -2.45 -4.33 -1.37
CA VAL A 45 -3.73 -4.26 -0.65
C VAL A 45 -4.19 -5.66 -0.23
N ILE A 46 -4.07 -6.64 -1.14
CA ILE A 46 -4.40 -8.04 -0.84
C ILE A 46 -3.48 -8.59 0.25
N ASP A 47 -2.18 -8.26 0.19
CA ASP A 47 -1.21 -8.69 1.20
C ASP A 47 -1.55 -8.12 2.59
N ILE A 48 -1.96 -6.85 2.67
CA ILE A 48 -2.42 -6.23 3.92
C ILE A 48 -3.61 -7.00 4.48
N ILE A 49 -4.67 -7.22 3.70
CA ILE A 49 -5.87 -7.95 4.14
C ILE A 49 -5.51 -9.37 4.58
N LYS A 50 -4.64 -10.05 3.83
CA LYS A 50 -4.16 -11.39 4.17
C LYS A 50 -3.39 -11.41 5.50
N LEU A 51 -2.57 -10.41 5.78
CA LEU A 51 -1.83 -10.29 7.04
C LEU A 51 -2.75 -10.01 8.23
N PHE A 52 -3.77 -9.17 8.05
CA PHE A 52 -4.78 -8.91 9.08
C PHE A 52 -5.61 -10.16 9.43
N ASN A 53 -5.84 -11.05 8.47
CA ASN A 53 -6.57 -12.30 8.68
C ASN A 53 -5.71 -13.46 9.19
N GLN A 54 -4.38 -13.30 9.25
CA GLN A 54 -3.52 -14.35 9.82
C GLN A 54 -3.62 -14.33 11.34
N LYS A 55 -3.90 -15.51 11.93
CA LYS A 55 -3.80 -15.68 13.38
C LYS A 55 -2.33 -15.74 13.76
N THR A 56 -1.98 -15.07 14.85
CA THR A 56 -0.64 -15.10 15.46
C THR A 56 -0.12 -16.53 15.54
N ILE A 57 1.15 -16.71 15.19
CA ILE A 57 1.90 -17.95 15.40
C ILE A 57 1.82 -18.27 16.91
N SER A 58 1.11 -19.35 17.25
CA SER A 58 1.02 -19.86 18.62
C SER A 58 2.39 -20.26 19.16
#